data_AF-A0A7S1PDP0-F1
#
_entry.id   AF-A0A7S1PDP0-F1
#
_cell.length_a   1.000
_cell.length_b   1.000
_cell.length_c   1.000
_cell.angle_alpha   90.00
_cell.angle_beta   90.00
_cell.angle_gamma   90.00
#
_symmetry.space_group_name_H-M   'P 1'
#
loop_
_entity.id
_entity.type
_entity.pdbx_description
1 polymer ?
#
loop_
_entity_poly.entity_id
_entity_poly.type
_entity_poly.pdbx_seq_one_letter_code
_entity_poly.pdbx_strand_id
1 'polypeptide(L)'
;ENNPDVKYLTYPFYAGGNRGRGQVYPTGEKSNINSFGAQQSGQITEIGTNEKGESKITIVNSEGVPVSQTISSGLKLIVKQGDIVKQDQPLNIDPNVGGFGQEESEIVLQSSSRILGYLVFCFCLLLTQ
;
A
#
# COMPACT_ATOMS: atom_id res chain seq x y z
N GLU A 1 -1.03 -36.32 19.11
CA GLU A 1 -0.55 -35.21 19.96
C GLU A 1 -1.74 -34.73 20.79
N ASN A 2 -1.63 -34.70 22.13
CA ASN A 2 -2.74 -34.42 23.04
C ASN A 2 -2.59 -33.02 23.65
N ASN A 3 -2.62 -31.99 22.81
CA ASN A 3 -2.69 -30.62 23.28
C ASN A 3 -4.17 -30.24 23.52
N PRO A 4 -4.59 -29.95 24.76
CA PRO A 4 -5.98 -29.60 25.05
C PRO A 4 -6.41 -28.26 24.43
N ASP A 5 -5.48 -27.38 24.09
CA ASP A 5 -5.76 -26.05 23.56
C ASP A 5 -6.06 -26.05 22.05
N VAL A 6 -5.72 -27.15 21.35
CA VAL A 6 -6.00 -27.32 19.92
C VAL A 6 -7.23 -28.19 19.73
N LYS A 7 -8.26 -27.66 19.05
CA LYS A 7 -9.53 -28.35 18.82
C LYS A 7 -9.75 -28.59 17.33
N TYR A 8 -10.45 -29.66 16.97
CA TYR A 8 -10.82 -29.92 15.58
C TYR A 8 -11.98 -29.01 15.15
N LEU A 9 -11.62 -27.84 14.62
CA LEU A 9 -12.49 -26.76 14.15
C LEU A 9 -11.98 -26.21 12.82
N THR A 10 -12.77 -25.33 12.21
CA THR A 10 -12.31 -24.46 11.12
C THR A 10 -11.56 -23.27 11.73
N TYR A 11 -10.37 -23.01 11.22
CA TYR A 11 -9.53 -21.90 11.66
C TYR A 11 -9.31 -20.89 10.53
N PRO A 12 -9.41 -19.59 10.78
CA PRO A 12 -9.04 -18.58 9.80
C PRO A 12 -7.51 -18.51 9.68
N PHE A 13 -7.02 -18.16 8.50
CA PHE A 13 -5.65 -17.74 8.27
C PHE A 13 -5.62 -16.48 7.41
N TYR A 14 -4.67 -15.61 7.73
CA TYR A 14 -4.54 -14.29 7.12
C TYR A 14 -3.19 -14.21 6.42
N ALA A 15 -3.19 -13.80 5.16
CA ALA A 15 -2.00 -13.61 4.37
C ALA A 15 -1.94 -12.17 3.83
N GLY A 16 -0.76 -11.57 3.92
CA GLY A 16 -0.47 -10.27 3.32
C GLY A 16 0.75 -10.39 2.42
N GLY A 17 0.66 -9.82 1.22
CA GLY A 17 1.74 -9.85 0.23
C GLY A 17 1.99 -8.47 -0.35
N ASN A 18 3.26 -8.06 -0.41
CA ASN A 18 3.68 -6.81 -1.05
C ASN A 18 4.55 -7.11 -2.28
N ARG A 19 4.32 -6.39 -3.36
CA ARG A 19 5.22 -6.33 -4.52
C ARG A 19 5.59 -4.88 -4.79
N GLY A 20 6.89 -4.59 -4.86
CA GLY A 20 7.43 -3.23 -5.04
C GLY A 20 7.97 -2.62 -3.75
N ARG A 21 8.49 -1.39 -3.83
CA ARG A 21 9.01 -0.67 -2.66
C ARG A 21 7.88 0.12 -1.97
N GLY A 22 8.04 0.36 -0.67
CA GLY A 22 7.11 1.18 0.12
C GLY A 22 7.25 2.68 -0.12
N GLN A 23 6.19 3.41 0.21
CA GLN A 23 6.05 4.85 -0.01
C GLN A 23 6.59 5.71 1.15
N VAL A 24 6.83 5.09 2.31
CA VAL A 24 7.21 5.76 3.56
C VAL A 24 8.28 4.94 4.28
N TYR A 25 9.29 5.62 4.84
CA TYR A 25 10.31 5.01 5.68
C TYR A 25 9.83 4.89 7.14
N PRO A 26 10.42 4.01 7.96
CA PRO A 26 10.10 3.94 9.40
C PRO A 26 10.31 5.27 10.16
N THR A 27 11.12 6.18 9.61
CA THR A 27 11.33 7.54 10.11
C THR A 27 10.16 8.50 9.84
N GLY A 28 9.17 8.09 9.04
CA GLY A 28 8.03 8.91 8.61
C GLY A 28 8.28 9.69 7.31
N GLU A 29 9.51 9.69 6.80
CA GLU A 29 9.86 10.38 5.56
C GLU A 29 9.27 9.66 4.33
N LYS A 30 8.77 10.44 3.35
CA LYS A 30 8.28 9.90 2.08
C LYS A 30 9.44 9.39 1.22
N SER A 31 9.24 8.23 0.59
CA SER A 31 10.21 7.68 -0.37
C SER A 31 10.04 8.32 -1.75
N ASN A 32 10.99 8.08 -2.65
CA ASN A 32 10.92 8.46 -4.06
C ASN A 32 9.95 7.58 -4.89
N ILE A 33 9.06 6.82 -4.26
CA ILE A 33 7.91 6.17 -4.92
C ILE A 33 6.61 6.82 -4.44
N ASN A 34 6.52 8.14 -4.50
CA ASN A 34 5.34 8.86 -4.02
C ASN A 34 5.05 10.07 -4.91
N SER A 35 3.78 10.49 -4.92
CA SER A 35 3.39 11.80 -5.43
C SER A 35 3.63 12.86 -4.36
N PHE A 36 4.38 13.89 -4.70
CA PHE A 36 4.62 15.06 -3.86
C PHE A 36 3.59 16.14 -4.20
N GLY A 37 2.82 16.52 -3.20
CA GLY A 37 1.85 17.62 -3.29
C GLY A 37 2.52 18.97 -3.05
N ALA A 38 1.90 20.04 -3.56
CA ALA A 38 2.33 21.40 -3.28
C ALA A 38 2.14 21.77 -1.81
N GLN A 39 3.20 22.25 -1.15
CA GLN A 39 3.13 22.73 0.24
C GLN A 39 2.15 23.90 0.44
N GLN A 40 1.91 24.71 -0.59
CA GLN A 40 0.98 25.83 -0.54
C GLN A 40 0.29 26.07 -1.89
N SER A 41 -0.83 26.80 -1.84
CA SER A 41 -1.48 27.32 -3.04
C SER A 41 -0.72 28.55 -3.56
N GLY A 42 -0.55 28.65 -4.88
CA GLY A 42 0.18 29.77 -5.47
C GLY A 42 0.66 29.50 -6.89
N GLN A 43 1.43 30.44 -7.43
CA GLN A 43 2.05 30.30 -8.74
C GLN A 43 3.46 29.73 -8.62
N ILE A 44 3.82 28.77 -9.50
CA ILE A 44 5.19 28.25 -9.59
C ILE A 44 6.07 29.27 -10.29
N THR A 45 7.01 29.86 -9.56
CA THR A 45 7.92 30.89 -10.10
C THR A 45 9.20 30.31 -10.67
N GLU A 46 9.69 29.20 -10.12
CA GLU A 46 10.95 28.58 -10.54
C GLU A 46 10.91 27.06 -10.33
N ILE A 47 11.49 26.34 -11.29
CA ILE A 47 11.78 24.90 -11.19
C ILE A 47 13.27 24.71 -11.50
N GLY A 48 14.07 24.50 -10.48
CA GLY A 48 15.51 24.24 -10.58
C GLY A 48 15.82 22.75 -10.42
N THR A 49 16.96 22.29 -10.95
CA THR A 49 17.49 20.94 -10.69
C THR A 49 18.83 21.05 -9.99
N ASN A 50 18.98 20.37 -8.84
CA ASN A 50 20.24 20.34 -8.09
C ASN A 50 21.24 19.34 -8.72
N GLU A 51 22.52 19.40 -8.32
CA GLU A 51 23.59 18.49 -8.76
C GLU A 51 23.28 16.99 -8.52
N LYS A 52 22.42 16.70 -7.53
CA LYS A 52 21.95 15.34 -7.20
C LYS A 52 20.75 14.89 -8.04
N GLY A 53 20.31 15.69 -9.01
CA GLY A 53 19.15 15.42 -9.86
C GLY A 53 17.79 15.65 -9.18
N GLU A 54 17.77 16.30 -8.02
CA GLU A 54 16.54 16.66 -7.29
C GLU A 54 15.91 17.92 -7.89
N SER A 55 14.59 17.96 -7.98
CA SER A 55 13.86 19.13 -8.49
C SER A 55 13.45 20.05 -7.35
N LYS A 56 13.92 21.29 -7.36
CA LYS A 56 13.52 22.34 -6.41
C LYS A 56 12.44 23.22 -7.04
N ILE A 57 11.27 23.26 -6.44
CA ILE A 57 10.11 24.02 -6.92
C ILE A 57 9.83 25.15 -5.93
N THR A 58 9.76 26.38 -6.44
CA THR A 58 9.38 27.57 -5.67
C THR A 58 7.96 27.98 -6.04
N ILE A 59 7.07 28.02 -5.04
CA ILE A 59 5.68 28.45 -5.18
C ILE A 59 5.53 29.77 -4.44
N VAL A 60 4.91 30.77 -5.07
CA VAL A 60 4.58 32.07 -4.44
C VAL A 60 3.08 32.16 -4.25
N ASN A 61 2.64 32.35 -3.00
CA ASN A 61 1.23 32.49 -2.67
C ASN A 61 0.68 33.88 -3.06
N SER A 62 -0.62 34.10 -2.89
CA SER A 62 -1.26 35.40 -3.17
C SER A 62 -0.77 36.55 -2.28
N GLU A 63 -0.13 36.24 -1.16
CA GLU A 63 0.45 37.20 -0.21
C GLU A 63 1.92 37.54 -0.56
N GLY A 64 2.47 36.94 -1.61
CA GLY A 64 3.84 37.14 -2.05
C GLY A 64 4.90 36.34 -1.27
N VAL A 65 4.50 35.40 -0.41
CA VAL A 65 5.41 34.55 0.37
C VAL A 65 5.90 33.37 -0.50
N PRO A 66 7.21 33.28 -0.80
CA PRO A 66 7.78 32.15 -1.50
C PRO A 66 8.01 30.97 -0.55
N VAL A 67 7.55 29.79 -0.93
CA VAL A 67 7.88 28.52 -0.28
C VAL A 67 8.56 27.62 -1.29
N SER A 68 9.76 27.15 -0.95
CA SER A 68 10.52 26.22 -1.77
C SER A 68 10.44 24.81 -1.19
N GLN A 69 10.15 23.84 -2.05
CA GLN A 69 10.16 22.42 -1.70
C GLN A 69 11.04 21.64 -2.68
N THR A 70 11.66 20.58 -2.18
CA THR A 70 12.53 19.71 -2.97
C THR A 70 11.83 18.38 -3.21
N ILE A 71 11.84 17.93 -4.46
CA ILE A 71 11.33 16.63 -4.90
C ILE A 71 12.52 15.74 -5.24
N SER A 72 12.52 14.53 -4.72
CA SER A 72 13.60 13.54 -4.95
C SER A 72 13.81 13.25 -6.43
N SER A 73 15.03 12.85 -6.77
CA SER A 73 15.40 12.52 -8.15
C SER A 73 14.62 11.32 -8.70
N GLY A 74 14.47 11.29 -10.03
CA GLY A 74 13.80 10.20 -10.76
C GLY A 74 12.28 10.36 -10.92
N LEU A 75 11.68 11.42 -10.39
CA LEU A 75 10.25 11.70 -10.50
C LEU A 75 9.96 12.61 -11.70
N LYS A 76 8.94 12.25 -12.49
CA LYS A 76 8.52 13.04 -13.64
C LYS A 76 7.50 14.10 -13.19
N LEU A 77 7.87 15.37 -13.31
CA LEU A 77 7.00 16.50 -12.99
C LEU A 77 5.85 16.62 -14.00
N ILE A 78 4.66 16.97 -13.49
CA ILE A 78 3.47 17.26 -14.31
C ILE A 78 3.18 18.76 -14.43
N VAL A 79 3.82 19.58 -13.59
CA VAL A 79 3.68 21.04 -13.55
C VAL A 79 4.82 21.75 -14.29
N LYS A 80 4.55 22.96 -14.74
CA LYS A 80 5.49 23.85 -15.43
C LYS A 80 5.63 25.18 -14.68
N GLN A 81 6.69 25.91 -15.01
CA GLN A 81 6.86 27.27 -14.53
C GLN A 81 5.70 28.15 -15.02
N GLY A 82 5.13 28.95 -14.12
CA GLY A 82 3.97 29.80 -14.39
C GLY A 82 2.62 29.16 -14.03
N ASP A 83 2.56 27.86 -13.76
CA ASP A 83 1.31 27.18 -13.38
C ASP A 83 0.84 27.64 -11.99
N ILE A 84 -0.49 27.73 -11.84
CA ILE A 84 -1.15 27.98 -10.56
C ILE A 84 -1.56 26.64 -9.96
N VAL A 85 -1.06 26.35 -8.77
CA VAL A 85 -1.34 25.11 -8.03
C VAL A 85 -2.09 25.40 -6.75
N LYS A 86 -2.90 24.45 -6.31
CA LYS A 86 -3.53 24.46 -4.97
C LYS A 86 -2.66 23.68 -3.99
N GLN A 87 -2.81 23.95 -2.70
CA GLN A 87 -2.23 23.14 -1.63
C GLN A 87 -2.60 21.66 -1.83
N ASP A 88 -1.62 20.78 -1.63
CA ASP A 88 -1.68 19.33 -1.83
C ASP A 88 -1.95 18.86 -3.27
N GLN A 89 -2.00 19.77 -4.26
CA GLN A 89 -2.06 19.38 -5.67
C GLN A 89 -0.77 18.64 -6.06
N PRO A 90 -0.87 17.47 -6.72
CA PRO A 90 0.30 16.69 -7.11
C PRO A 90 1.18 17.45 -8.10
N LEU A 91 2.50 17.35 -7.92
CA LEU A 91 3.50 18.02 -8.75
C LEU A 91 4.27 17.05 -9.64
N ASN A 92 4.26 15.76 -9.28
CA ASN A 92 4.80 14.68 -10.09
C ASN A 92 3.76 13.57 -10.31
N ILE A 93 3.98 12.79 -11.36
CA ILE A 93 3.25 11.54 -11.57
C ILE A 93 3.60 10.55 -10.46
N ASP A 94 2.62 9.79 -9.99
CA ASP A 94 2.88 8.68 -9.07
C ASP A 94 3.67 7.57 -9.81
N PRO A 95 4.93 7.30 -9.43
CA PRO A 95 5.72 6.25 -10.06
C PRO A 95 5.37 4.85 -9.53
N ASN A 96 4.47 4.73 -8.54
CA ASN A 96 4.15 3.45 -7.92
C ASN A 96 3.42 2.51 -8.89
N VAL A 97 4.04 1.38 -9.18
CA VAL A 97 3.44 0.25 -9.92
C VAL A 97 3.37 -1.02 -9.06
N GLY A 98 3.66 -0.87 -7.76
CA GLY A 98 3.56 -1.93 -6.77
C GLY A 98 2.21 -1.93 -6.07
N GLY A 99 2.12 -2.72 -5.01
CA GLY A 99 0.93 -2.79 -4.18
C GLY A 99 1.05 -3.82 -3.07
N PHE A 100 0.26 -3.60 -2.03
CA PHE A 100 0.05 -4.53 -0.94
C PHE A 100 -1.37 -5.12 -1.07
N GLY A 101 -1.46 -6.44 -1.01
CA GLY A 101 -2.71 -7.18 -1.01
C GLY A 101 -2.85 -8.00 0.27
N GLN A 102 -4.09 -8.18 0.70
CA GLN A 102 -4.44 -9.01 1.85
C GLN A 102 -5.51 -10.02 1.42
N GLU A 103 -5.41 -11.22 1.96
CA GLU A 103 -6.39 -12.27 1.76
C GLU A 103 -6.63 -13.02 3.08
N GLU A 104 -7.88 -13.41 3.29
CA GLU A 104 -8.31 -14.23 4.40
C GLU A 104 -8.94 -15.50 3.83
N SER A 105 -8.62 -16.63 4.44
CA SER A 105 -9.22 -17.91 4.08
C SER A 105 -9.22 -18.82 5.30
N GLU A 106 -9.74 -20.03 5.14
CA GLU A 106 -9.99 -20.95 6.23
C GLU A 106 -9.33 -22.30 5.98
N ILE A 107 -8.89 -22.94 7.06
CA ILE A 107 -8.41 -24.32 7.04
C ILE A 107 -9.17 -25.15 8.07
N VAL A 108 -9.66 -26.30 7.64
CA VAL A 108 -10.37 -27.24 8.52
C VAL A 108 -9.36 -28.18 9.16
N LEU A 109 -9.18 -28.06 10.47
CA LEU A 109 -8.41 -29.05 11.23
C LEU A 109 -9.30 -30.27 11.47
N GLN A 110 -9.10 -31.31 10.67
CA GLN A 110 -9.94 -32.50 10.66
C GLN A 110 -9.30 -33.69 11.41
N SER A 111 -10.17 -34.51 12.01
CA SER A 111 -9.78 -35.78 12.62
C SER A 111 -10.16 -36.96 11.73
N SER A 112 -9.21 -37.86 11.45
CA SER A 112 -9.46 -39.04 10.62
C SER A 112 -10.55 -39.96 11.18
N SER A 113 -10.71 -40.02 12.51
CA SER A 113 -11.75 -40.83 13.15
C SER A 113 -13.17 -40.29 12.89
N ARG A 114 -13.33 -38.95 12.77
CA ARG A 114 -14.61 -38.33 12.39
C ARG A 114 -15.01 -38.72 10.96
N ILE A 115 -14.05 -38.71 10.04
CA ILE A 115 -14.28 -39.14 8.65
C ILE A 115 -14.65 -40.63 8.61
N LEU A 116 -13.91 -41.48 9.31
CA LEU A 116 -14.19 -42.92 9.34
C LEU A 116 -15.58 -43.22 9.93
N GLY A 117 -15.94 -42.57 11.05
CA GLY A 117 -17.27 -42.71 11.64
C GLY A 117 -18.39 -42.26 10.71
N TYR A 118 -18.18 -41.15 9.98
CA TYR A 118 -19.11 -40.68 8.96
C TYR A 118 -19.30 -41.69 7.82
N LEU A 119 -18.22 -42.31 7.32
CA LEU A 119 -18.30 -43.32 6.25
C LEU A 119 -19.06 -44.57 6.68
N VAL A 120 -18.80 -45.07 7.89
CA VAL A 120 -19.55 -46.22 8.45
C VAL A 120 -21.03 -45.88 8.59
N PHE A 121 -21.36 -44.69 9.09
CA PHE A 121 -22.75 -44.23 9.18
C PHE A 121 -23.44 -44.16 7.82
N CYS A 122 -22.78 -43.59 6.81
CA CYS A 122 -23.31 -43.55 5.43
C CYS A 122 -23.54 -44.96 4.87
N PHE A 123 -22.62 -45.89 5.10
CA PHE A 123 -22.77 -47.28 4.68
C PHE A 123 -23.99 -47.95 5.34
N CYS A 124 -24.18 -47.74 6.65
CA CYS A 124 -25.35 -48.23 7.35
C CYS A 124 -26.65 -47.65 6.77
N LEU A 125 -26.69 -46.35 6.47
CA LEU A 125 -27.86 -45.72 5.83
C LEU A 125 -28.20 -46.39 4.50
N LEU A 126 -27.20 -46.60 3.64
CA LEU A 126 -27.38 -47.26 2.34
C LEU A 126 -27.91 -48.70 2.47
N LEU A 127 -27.51 -49.43 3.51
CA LEU A 127 -28.02 -50.78 3.76
C LEU A 127 -29.47 -50.82 4.24
N THR A 128 -29.94 -49.74 4.86
CA THR A 128 -31.30 -49.65 5.41
C THR A 128 -32.33 -49.01 4.48
N GLN A 129 -31.88 -48.44 3.36
CA GLN A 129 -32.72 -47.82 2.32
C GLN A 129 -33.33 -48.88 1.39
#